data_AF-A0A180FMI8-F1
#
_entry.id   AF-A0A180FMI8-F1
#
_cell.length_a   1.000
_cell.length_b   1.000
_cell.length_c   1.000
_cell.angle_alpha   90.00
_cell.angle_beta   90.00
_cell.angle_gamma   90.00
#
_symmetry.space_group_name_H-M   'P 1'
#
loop_
_entity.id
_entity.type
_entity.pdbx_description
1 polymer ?
#
loop_
_entity_poly.entity_id
_entity_poly.type
_entity_poly.pdbx_seq_one_letter_code
_entity_poly.pdbx_strand_id
1 'polypeptide(L)'
;MENLQEILKEEYKKIFDIRSNRPSWAVKKTTDKEEIIHPSIPLIGKNFENKRLLLYASAENLTHYNGKKDTYLDKDDHAINRNRNFFDGSKDFFPNVHIAPVSNGALIIVTAYILSLLEDNPNYSTPKELIEDISIGNFGKFSIDAGSKNQDYAKDPSKLKFSFDYVKVDLKTLQPKILIIPQSIYNHGEIQQLIKSIVPECLVIPIYQINNRVINTLIAKKYPKISSDKIGILNEWQKELKIKGKTKDNFYSVYSYIDNLVATKKLSLK
;
A
#
# COMPACT_ATOMS: atom_id res chain seq x y z
N MET A 1 7.18 -6.91 18.85
CA MET A 1 7.06 -6.51 17.43
C MET A 1 8.19 -7.00 16.56
N GLU A 2 9.45 -7.01 17.04
CA GLU A 2 10.56 -7.68 16.32
C GLU A 2 10.15 -9.08 15.85
N ASN A 3 9.34 -9.79 16.66
CA ASN A 3 8.79 -11.09 16.31
C ASN A 3 7.94 -11.10 15.01
N LEU A 4 7.02 -10.15 14.76
CA LEU A 4 6.17 -10.19 13.56
C LEU A 4 6.96 -9.97 12.28
N GLN A 5 7.92 -9.05 12.32
CA GLN A 5 8.76 -8.72 11.17
C GLN A 5 9.66 -9.89 10.79
N GLU A 6 10.28 -10.55 11.78
CA GLU A 6 11.10 -11.74 11.54
C GLU A 6 10.26 -12.92 11.05
N ILE A 7 9.08 -13.17 11.64
CA ILE A 7 8.14 -14.20 11.14
C ILE A 7 7.81 -13.96 9.66
N LEU A 8 7.46 -12.72 9.27
CA LEU A 8 7.16 -12.41 7.88
C LEU A 8 8.38 -12.64 6.97
N LYS A 9 9.58 -12.22 7.39
CA LYS A 9 10.81 -12.42 6.60
C LYS A 9 11.08 -13.90 6.36
N GLU A 10 10.98 -14.72 7.40
CA GLU A 10 11.22 -16.17 7.30
C GLU A 10 10.20 -16.85 6.37
N GLU A 11 8.91 -16.55 6.53
CA GLU A 11 7.87 -17.11 5.68
C GLU A 11 8.00 -16.65 4.22
N TYR A 12 8.35 -15.39 4.00
CA TYR A 12 8.62 -14.86 2.68
C TYR A 12 9.81 -15.55 2.00
N LYS A 13 10.90 -15.82 2.72
CA LYS A 13 12.05 -16.59 2.21
C LYS A 13 11.61 -17.99 1.79
N LYS A 14 10.84 -18.69 2.63
CA LYS A 14 10.29 -20.02 2.30
C LYS A 14 9.42 -20.01 1.04
N ILE A 15 8.53 -19.03 0.90
CA ILE A 15 7.70 -18.89 -0.31
C ILE A 15 8.57 -18.60 -1.53
N PHE A 16 9.57 -17.73 -1.38
CA PHE A 16 10.45 -17.33 -2.46
C PHE A 16 11.33 -18.48 -2.94
N ASP A 17 11.76 -19.40 -2.08
CA ASP A 17 12.53 -20.60 -2.45
C ASP A 17 11.78 -21.54 -3.40
N ILE A 18 10.45 -21.45 -3.45
CA ILE A 18 9.61 -22.21 -4.38
C ILE A 18 9.65 -21.55 -5.77
N ARG A 19 10.38 -22.14 -6.73
CA ARG A 19 10.55 -21.59 -8.09
C ARG A 19 9.25 -21.30 -8.83
N SER A 20 8.18 -22.08 -8.64
CA SER A 20 6.88 -21.82 -9.28
C SER A 20 6.22 -20.51 -8.83
N ASN A 21 6.64 -19.97 -7.68
CA ASN A 21 6.18 -18.69 -7.15
C ASN A 21 7.02 -17.50 -7.66
N ARG A 22 8.01 -17.74 -8.52
CA ARG A 22 8.86 -16.72 -9.15
C ARG A 22 8.38 -16.45 -10.59
N PRO A 23 7.62 -15.37 -10.82
CA PRO A 23 7.16 -15.06 -12.17
C PRO A 23 8.33 -14.67 -13.09
N SER A 24 8.39 -15.26 -14.29
CA SER A 24 9.43 -14.97 -15.29
C SER A 24 9.40 -13.52 -15.79
N TRP A 25 8.25 -12.86 -15.71
CA TRP A 25 8.03 -11.47 -16.13
C TRP A 25 8.47 -10.43 -15.09
N ALA A 26 8.89 -10.86 -13.89
CA ALA A 26 9.27 -9.94 -12.83
C ALA A 26 10.66 -9.33 -13.02
N VAL A 27 10.84 -8.13 -12.47
CA VAL A 27 12.11 -7.41 -12.45
C VAL A 27 13.23 -8.29 -11.87
N LYS A 28 14.32 -8.35 -12.63
CA LYS A 28 15.52 -9.13 -12.34
C LYS A 28 16.52 -8.37 -11.47
N LYS A 29 17.42 -9.11 -10.83
CA LYS A 29 18.57 -8.50 -10.15
C LYS A 29 19.47 -7.81 -11.19
N THR A 30 20.28 -6.85 -10.72
CA THR A 30 21.22 -6.16 -11.61
C THR A 30 22.45 -7.00 -11.91
N THR A 31 22.91 -7.77 -10.93
CA THR A 31 24.10 -8.63 -10.98
C THR A 31 23.83 -10.04 -11.51
N ASP A 32 22.58 -10.51 -11.45
CA ASP A 32 22.14 -11.79 -11.99
C ASP A 32 20.79 -11.64 -12.70
N LYS A 33 20.78 -11.81 -14.02
CA LYS A 33 19.57 -11.61 -14.84
C LYS A 33 18.62 -12.81 -14.85
N GLU A 34 19.04 -13.94 -14.30
CA GLU A 34 18.16 -15.10 -14.14
C GLU A 34 17.31 -14.97 -12.87
N GLU A 35 17.86 -14.36 -11.82
CA GLU A 35 17.20 -14.18 -10.54
C GLU A 35 16.32 -12.91 -10.48
N ILE A 36 15.18 -13.02 -9.78
CA ILE A 36 14.28 -11.88 -9.53
C ILE A 36 14.61 -11.20 -8.20
N ILE A 37 14.18 -9.95 -8.03
CA ILE A 37 14.28 -9.26 -6.74
C ILE A 37 13.29 -9.87 -5.75
N HIS A 38 13.74 -10.06 -4.51
CA HIS A 38 12.89 -10.55 -3.43
C HIS A 38 11.73 -9.56 -3.15
N PRO A 39 10.47 -10.03 -3.07
CA PRO A 39 9.35 -9.21 -2.60
C PRO A 39 9.60 -8.62 -1.22
N SER A 40 9.15 -7.39 -0.96
CA SER A 40 9.26 -6.82 0.38
C SER A 40 8.09 -7.28 1.25
N ILE A 41 8.39 -7.58 2.51
CA ILE A 41 7.36 -7.65 3.54
C ILE A 41 6.72 -6.27 3.72
N PRO A 42 5.46 -6.20 4.19
CA PRO A 42 4.87 -4.95 4.65
C PRO A 42 5.77 -4.26 5.68
N LEU A 43 5.82 -2.92 5.66
CA LEU A 43 6.25 -2.16 6.82
C LEU A 43 5.26 -2.44 7.95
N ILE A 44 5.75 -2.78 9.13
CA ILE A 44 4.92 -2.96 10.34
C ILE A 44 5.29 -1.84 11.30
N GLY A 45 4.35 -0.95 11.59
CA GLY A 45 4.55 0.13 12.53
C GLY A 45 4.79 -0.34 13.97
N LYS A 46 5.53 0.45 14.75
CA LYS A 46 5.86 0.20 16.16
C LYS A 46 4.65 0.17 17.12
N ASN A 47 3.48 0.52 16.65
CA ASN A 47 2.25 0.53 17.43
C ASN A 47 1.15 -0.23 16.68
N PHE A 48 1.53 -1.09 15.72
CA PHE A 48 0.58 -1.81 14.88
C PHE A 48 -0.51 -2.54 15.68
N GLU A 49 -0.18 -3.10 16.85
CA GLU A 49 -1.16 -3.81 17.69
C GLU A 49 -2.34 -2.93 18.16
N ASN A 50 -2.15 -1.61 18.21
CA ASN A 50 -3.20 -0.67 18.63
C ASN A 50 -4.31 -0.57 17.58
N LYS A 51 -3.95 -0.47 16.30
CA LYS A 51 -4.92 -0.31 15.21
C LYS A 51 -5.20 -1.57 14.43
N ARG A 52 -4.18 -2.40 14.25
CA ARG A 52 -4.21 -3.60 13.40
C ARG A 52 -4.81 -3.28 12.03
N LEU A 53 -4.42 -2.15 11.46
CA LEU A 53 -4.80 -1.72 10.12
C LEU A 53 -3.71 -2.14 9.14
N LEU A 54 -4.10 -2.88 8.10
CA LEU A 54 -3.24 -3.18 6.96
C LEU A 54 -3.68 -2.36 5.75
N LEU A 55 -2.75 -1.56 5.24
CA LEU A 55 -2.92 -0.73 4.05
C LEU A 55 -2.17 -1.34 2.88
N TYR A 56 -2.90 -1.76 1.85
CA TYR A 56 -2.32 -2.19 0.59
C TYR A 56 -2.34 -1.07 -0.47
N ALA A 57 -1.18 -0.79 -1.03
CA ALA A 57 -1.05 -0.21 -2.37
C ALA A 57 -1.17 -1.32 -3.44
N SER A 58 -1.29 -0.95 -4.73
CA SER A 58 -1.58 -1.92 -5.79
C SER A 58 -0.48 -2.93 -6.03
N ALA A 59 0.62 -2.52 -6.64
CA ALA A 59 1.72 -3.41 -7.01
C ALA A 59 3.06 -2.72 -6.77
N GLU A 60 4.10 -3.52 -6.49
CA GLU A 60 5.46 -3.02 -6.40
C GLU A 60 5.88 -2.35 -7.70
N ASN A 61 6.77 -1.36 -7.60
CA ASN A 61 7.24 -0.60 -8.75
C ASN A 61 8.77 -0.41 -8.75
N LEU A 62 9.47 -1.45 -9.20
CA LEU A 62 10.92 -1.55 -9.27
C LEU A 62 11.46 -1.43 -10.70
N THR A 63 10.64 -1.10 -11.70
CA THR A 63 11.08 -1.05 -13.11
C THR A 63 12.26 -0.09 -13.32
N HIS A 64 12.32 0.98 -12.54
CA HIS A 64 13.43 1.95 -12.55
C HIS A 64 14.75 1.42 -11.97
N TYR A 65 14.75 0.26 -11.30
CA TYR A 65 15.94 -0.36 -10.70
C TYR A 65 16.89 -0.90 -11.77
N ASN A 66 16.35 -1.55 -12.81
CA ASN A 66 17.13 -2.16 -13.89
C ASN A 66 18.04 -1.17 -14.64
N GLY A 67 17.72 0.13 -14.62
CA GLY A 67 18.49 1.18 -15.29
C GLY A 67 19.55 1.86 -14.42
N LYS A 68 19.66 1.51 -13.13
CA LYS A 68 20.62 2.12 -12.20
C LYS A 68 21.79 1.19 -11.95
N LYS A 69 22.99 1.77 -11.68
CA LYS A 69 24.16 1.02 -11.18
C LYS A 69 24.01 0.59 -9.71
N ASP A 70 22.82 0.73 -9.14
CA ASP A 70 22.53 0.46 -7.74
C ASP A 70 22.24 -1.03 -7.58
N THR A 71 23.00 -1.71 -6.73
CA THR A 71 22.88 -3.17 -6.49
C THR A 71 22.26 -3.49 -5.14
N TYR A 72 21.72 -2.49 -4.43
CA TYR A 72 21.27 -2.65 -3.05
C TYR A 72 20.07 -3.61 -2.90
N LEU A 73 19.23 -3.77 -3.93
CA LEU A 73 18.13 -4.76 -3.95
C LEU A 73 18.57 -6.14 -4.42
N ASP A 74 19.82 -6.32 -4.86
CA ASP A 74 20.36 -7.66 -5.15
C ASP A 74 20.66 -8.42 -3.85
N LYS A 75 20.77 -7.69 -2.72
CA LYS A 75 20.91 -8.22 -1.36
C LYS A 75 19.54 -8.57 -0.80
N ASP A 76 19.22 -9.87 -0.71
CA ASP A 76 17.87 -10.34 -0.36
C ASP A 76 17.38 -9.81 0.99
N ASP A 77 18.23 -9.76 2.02
CA ASP A 77 17.84 -9.21 3.32
C ASP A 77 17.51 -7.71 3.28
N HIS A 78 18.13 -6.96 2.37
CA HIS A 78 17.77 -5.58 2.15
C HIS A 78 16.47 -5.47 1.34
N ALA A 79 16.33 -6.28 0.28
CA ALA A 79 15.16 -6.26 -0.59
C ALA A 79 13.87 -6.65 0.14
N ILE A 80 13.94 -7.69 0.99
CA ILE A 80 12.80 -8.18 1.78
C ILE A 80 12.34 -7.16 2.83
N ASN A 81 13.25 -6.37 3.40
CA ASN A 81 12.96 -5.42 4.47
C ASN A 81 12.99 -3.94 4.02
N ARG A 82 13.02 -3.69 2.72
CA ARG A 82 13.31 -2.35 2.20
C ARG A 82 12.34 -1.30 2.71
N ASN A 83 11.05 -1.62 2.87
CA ASN A 83 10.06 -0.63 3.28
C ASN A 83 10.41 0.01 4.65
N ARG A 84 10.84 -0.81 5.64
CA ARG A 84 11.32 -0.34 6.95
C ARG A 84 12.64 0.42 6.81
N ASN A 85 13.59 -0.09 6.02
CA ASN A 85 14.88 0.59 5.79
C ASN A 85 14.72 2.00 5.21
N PHE A 86 13.83 2.18 4.22
CA PHE A 86 13.54 3.48 3.63
C PHE A 86 12.80 4.41 4.61
N PHE A 87 11.86 3.86 5.38
CA PHE A 87 11.12 4.63 6.37
C PHE A 87 12.02 5.21 7.46
N ASP A 88 12.87 4.36 8.06
CA ASP A 88 13.75 4.77 9.15
C ASP A 88 14.79 5.80 8.69
N GLY A 89 15.21 5.74 7.42
CA GLY A 89 16.13 6.70 6.81
C GLY A 89 15.47 8.00 6.31
N SER A 90 14.14 8.11 6.33
CA SER A 90 13.43 9.25 5.76
C SER A 90 13.35 10.43 6.73
N LYS A 91 13.60 11.64 6.19
CA LYS A 91 13.44 12.93 6.89
C LYS A 91 12.30 13.78 6.30
N ASP A 92 11.54 13.22 5.38
CA ASP A 92 10.47 13.91 4.67
C ASP A 92 9.23 14.03 5.56
N PHE A 93 8.40 15.07 5.32
CA PHE A 93 7.10 15.23 6.00
C PHE A 93 6.20 13.99 5.82
N PHE A 94 6.14 13.47 4.59
CA PHE A 94 5.65 12.12 4.30
C PHE A 94 6.84 11.18 4.18
N PRO A 95 7.10 10.32 5.19
CA PRO A 95 8.21 9.39 5.15
C PRO A 95 8.19 8.52 3.89
N ASN A 96 9.33 8.40 3.23
CA ASN A 96 9.49 7.50 2.11
C ASN A 96 9.50 6.06 2.63
N VAL A 97 8.55 5.24 2.19
CA VAL A 97 8.48 3.80 2.54
C VAL A 97 8.76 2.89 1.34
N HIS A 98 9.27 3.45 0.25
CA HIS A 98 9.48 2.75 -1.03
C HIS A 98 8.20 2.19 -1.68
N ILE A 99 7.03 2.76 -1.36
CA ILE A 99 5.73 2.39 -1.93
C ILE A 99 5.07 3.65 -2.47
N ALA A 100 4.77 3.70 -3.77
CA ALA A 100 3.88 4.73 -4.32
C ALA A 100 2.42 4.21 -4.31
N PRO A 101 1.41 5.02 -3.95
CA PRO A 101 1.47 6.44 -3.63
C PRO A 101 1.49 6.72 -2.11
N VAL A 102 2.22 5.91 -1.33
CA VAL A 102 2.43 6.14 0.10
C VAL A 102 3.51 7.22 0.29
N SER A 103 4.66 7.06 -0.36
CA SER A 103 5.80 7.99 -0.26
C SER A 103 5.55 9.40 -0.84
N ASN A 104 4.46 9.59 -1.59
CA ASN A 104 4.03 10.93 -2.04
C ASN A 104 2.91 11.53 -1.16
N GLY A 105 2.53 10.82 -0.08
CA GLY A 105 1.55 11.21 0.93
C GLY A 105 0.09 10.90 0.59
N ALA A 106 -0.23 10.64 -0.68
CA ALA A 106 -1.60 10.54 -1.13
C ALA A 106 -2.38 9.41 -0.45
N LEU A 107 -1.79 8.22 -0.33
CA LEU A 107 -2.47 7.08 0.33
C LEU A 107 -2.52 7.23 1.85
N ILE A 108 -1.54 7.91 2.45
CA ILE A 108 -1.49 8.19 3.89
C ILE A 108 -2.58 9.17 4.29
N ILE A 109 -2.76 10.26 3.55
CA ILE A 109 -3.87 11.20 3.79
C ILE A 109 -5.22 10.50 3.68
N VAL A 110 -5.41 9.68 2.64
CA VAL A 110 -6.68 8.95 2.47
C VAL A 110 -6.92 8.02 3.65
N THR A 111 -5.88 7.35 4.14
CA THR A 111 -5.95 6.48 5.32
C THR A 111 -6.31 7.28 6.58
N ALA A 112 -5.63 8.40 6.81
CA ALA A 112 -5.91 9.29 7.94
C ALA A 112 -7.35 9.80 7.91
N TYR A 113 -7.83 10.20 6.73
CA TYR A 113 -9.19 10.69 6.58
C TYR A 113 -10.24 9.60 6.81
N ILE A 114 -10.03 8.40 6.26
CA ILE A 114 -10.90 7.25 6.56
C ILE A 114 -10.96 7.00 8.07
N LEU A 115 -9.82 6.98 8.76
CA LEU A 115 -9.79 6.80 10.21
C LEU A 115 -10.57 7.90 10.93
N SER A 116 -10.43 9.17 10.52
CA SER A 116 -11.19 10.30 11.11
C SER A 116 -12.70 10.21 10.94
N LEU A 117 -13.18 9.43 9.99
CA LEU A 117 -14.60 9.18 9.80
C LEU A 117 -15.09 7.92 10.55
N LEU A 118 -14.18 7.03 10.94
CA LEU A 118 -14.49 5.78 11.62
C LEU A 118 -14.28 5.86 13.14
N GLU A 119 -13.55 6.85 13.62
CA GLU A 119 -13.12 6.99 15.01
C GLU A 119 -13.42 8.38 15.53
N ASP A 120 -13.81 8.48 16.81
CA ASP A 120 -14.20 9.76 17.40
C ASP A 120 -13.03 10.74 17.61
N ASN A 121 -11.75 10.31 17.55
CA ASN A 121 -10.56 11.17 17.70
C ASN A 121 -9.22 10.51 17.23
N PRO A 122 -8.97 10.26 15.94
CA PRO A 122 -7.65 9.81 15.49
C PRO A 122 -6.70 11.01 15.41
N ASN A 123 -6.13 11.39 16.56
CA ASN A 123 -5.22 12.53 16.65
C ASN A 123 -3.80 12.13 16.23
N TYR A 124 -3.60 11.94 14.93
CA TYR A 124 -2.27 11.89 14.33
C TYR A 124 -1.80 13.32 14.05
N SER A 125 -0.75 13.77 14.75
CA SER A 125 -0.15 15.08 14.51
C SER A 125 0.72 15.06 13.25
N THR A 126 1.33 13.90 12.96
CA THR A 126 2.23 13.74 11.81
C THR A 126 1.96 12.46 11.01
N PRO A 127 2.29 12.43 9.70
CA PRO A 127 2.20 11.20 8.90
C PRO A 127 3.06 10.07 9.46
N LYS A 128 4.17 10.39 10.13
CA LYS A 128 5.07 9.41 10.74
C LYS A 128 4.39 8.64 11.88
N GLU A 129 3.62 9.33 12.72
CA GLU A 129 2.84 8.70 13.79
C GLU A 129 1.83 7.71 13.21
N LEU A 130 1.08 8.11 12.18
CA LEU A 130 0.14 7.21 11.51
C LEU A 130 0.84 5.98 10.90
N ILE A 131 2.00 6.16 10.25
CA ILE A 131 2.75 5.03 9.66
C ILE A 131 3.24 4.07 10.75
N GLU A 132 3.63 4.57 11.93
CA GLU A 132 4.02 3.70 13.05
C GLU A 132 2.82 3.00 13.72
N ASP A 133 1.58 3.44 13.47
CA ASP A 133 0.38 2.79 14.01
C ASP A 133 -0.22 1.71 13.10
N ILE A 134 0.22 1.63 11.83
CA ILE A 134 -0.38 0.73 10.83
C ILE A 134 0.66 -0.17 10.19
N SER A 135 0.21 -1.13 9.39
CA SER A 135 1.06 -1.88 8.47
C SER A 135 0.79 -1.47 7.02
N ILE A 136 1.84 -1.37 6.21
CA ILE A 136 1.76 -0.86 4.83
C ILE A 136 2.53 -1.78 3.89
N GLY A 137 1.89 -2.26 2.83
CA GLY A 137 2.52 -3.09 1.82
C GLY A 137 1.96 -2.88 0.43
N ASN A 138 2.52 -3.58 -0.55
CA ASN A 138 1.85 -3.80 -1.83
C ASN A 138 1.11 -5.13 -1.80
N PHE A 139 -0.08 -5.18 -2.40
CA PHE A 139 -0.78 -6.44 -2.62
C PHE A 139 -0.04 -7.25 -3.70
N GLY A 140 0.14 -6.66 -4.88
CA GLY A 140 0.97 -7.20 -5.95
C GLY A 140 2.45 -7.15 -5.56
N LYS A 141 3.02 -8.31 -5.24
CA LYS A 141 4.35 -8.46 -4.63
C LYS A 141 5.52 -8.32 -5.60
N PHE A 142 5.27 -8.31 -6.90
CA PHE A 142 6.31 -8.23 -7.92
C PHE A 142 6.16 -6.97 -8.77
N SER A 143 7.23 -6.57 -9.43
CA SER A 143 7.19 -5.53 -10.46
C SER A 143 7.34 -6.15 -11.82
N ILE A 144 6.60 -5.65 -12.81
CA ILE A 144 6.77 -6.07 -14.20
C ILE A 144 8.08 -5.50 -14.75
N ASP A 145 8.89 -6.37 -15.35
CA ASP A 145 10.04 -5.94 -16.13
C ASP A 145 9.59 -5.40 -17.50
N ALA A 146 9.25 -4.11 -17.51
CA ALA A 146 8.77 -3.39 -18.69
C ALA A 146 9.78 -2.34 -19.19
N GLY A 147 11.08 -2.53 -18.88
CA GLY A 147 12.14 -1.62 -19.26
C GLY A 147 12.09 -0.29 -18.49
N SER A 148 11.53 0.76 -19.10
CA SER A 148 11.53 2.12 -18.53
C SER A 148 10.16 2.62 -18.05
N LYS A 149 9.07 1.90 -18.35
CA LYS A 149 7.70 2.32 -18.00
C LYS A 149 7.12 1.41 -16.93
N ASN A 150 6.72 2.01 -15.82
CA ASN A 150 6.03 1.31 -14.75
C ASN A 150 4.68 0.79 -15.26
N GLN A 151 4.41 -0.50 -15.06
CA GLN A 151 3.15 -1.13 -15.41
C GLN A 151 2.43 -1.60 -14.15
N ASP A 152 1.15 -1.21 -14.06
CA ASP A 152 0.26 -1.68 -13.01
C ASP A 152 -0.56 -2.87 -13.52
N TYR A 153 -0.70 -3.89 -12.69
CA TYR A 153 -1.43 -5.12 -12.97
C TYR A 153 -2.49 -5.44 -11.91
N ALA A 154 -2.93 -4.44 -11.14
CA ALA A 154 -4.00 -4.57 -10.14
C ALA A 154 -5.33 -5.17 -10.64
N LYS A 155 -5.53 -5.26 -11.95
CA LYS A 155 -6.72 -5.83 -12.60
C LYS A 155 -6.45 -7.16 -13.32
N ASP A 156 -5.24 -7.70 -13.21
CA ASP A 156 -4.81 -8.91 -13.93
C ASP A 156 -4.63 -10.07 -12.95
N PRO A 157 -5.66 -10.94 -12.79
CA PRO A 157 -5.61 -12.10 -11.91
C PRO A 157 -4.44 -13.04 -12.21
N SER A 158 -4.07 -13.17 -13.49
CA SER A 158 -3.00 -14.08 -13.91
C SER A 158 -1.63 -13.69 -13.35
N LYS A 159 -1.44 -12.40 -13.03
CA LYS A 159 -0.24 -11.86 -12.39
C LYS A 159 -0.40 -11.78 -10.88
N LEU A 160 -1.59 -11.40 -10.40
CA LEU A 160 -1.87 -11.32 -8.96
C LEU A 160 -1.74 -12.67 -8.24
N LYS A 161 -2.01 -13.80 -8.90
CA LYS A 161 -1.90 -15.13 -8.29
C LYS A 161 -0.53 -15.43 -7.67
N PHE A 162 0.55 -14.88 -8.23
CA PHE A 162 1.91 -15.04 -7.68
C PHE A 162 2.08 -14.35 -6.31
N SER A 163 1.17 -13.44 -5.97
CA SER A 163 1.17 -12.72 -4.69
C SER A 163 0.35 -13.42 -3.60
N PHE A 164 -0.43 -14.45 -3.93
CA PHE A 164 -1.44 -15.00 -3.02
C PHE A 164 -0.83 -15.65 -1.78
N ASP A 165 0.26 -16.42 -1.92
CA ASP A 165 0.93 -17.05 -0.77
C ASP A 165 1.52 -16.00 0.19
N TYR A 166 2.11 -14.94 -0.36
CA TYR A 166 2.64 -13.83 0.43
C TYR A 166 1.53 -13.05 1.14
N VAL A 167 0.43 -12.72 0.45
CA VAL A 167 -0.73 -12.06 1.05
C VAL A 167 -1.38 -12.95 2.11
N LYS A 168 -1.43 -14.26 1.90
CA LYS A 168 -1.91 -15.22 2.90
C LYS A 168 -1.07 -15.17 4.17
N VAL A 169 0.25 -15.11 4.03
CA VAL A 169 1.18 -14.95 5.16
C VAL A 169 0.98 -13.60 5.85
N ASP A 170 0.89 -12.50 5.09
CA ASP A 170 0.61 -11.17 5.65
C ASP A 170 -0.65 -11.20 6.53
N LEU A 171 -1.76 -11.70 6.00
CA LEU A 171 -3.05 -11.73 6.71
C LEU A 171 -3.01 -12.65 7.93
N LYS A 172 -2.36 -13.82 7.82
CA LYS A 172 -2.25 -14.77 8.93
C LYS A 172 -1.41 -14.24 10.08
N THR A 173 -0.31 -13.57 9.76
CA THR A 173 0.64 -13.06 10.76
C THR A 173 0.16 -11.76 11.38
N LEU A 174 -0.34 -10.82 10.56
CA LEU A 174 -0.75 -9.50 11.03
C LEU A 174 -2.16 -9.49 11.62
N GLN A 175 -3.02 -10.44 11.24
CA GLN A 175 -4.41 -10.53 11.69
C GLN A 175 -5.12 -9.16 11.71
N PRO A 176 -5.18 -8.42 10.58
CA PRO A 176 -5.70 -7.07 10.59
C PRO A 176 -7.19 -7.02 10.96
N LYS A 177 -7.58 -6.01 11.75
CA LYS A 177 -8.99 -5.66 12.00
C LYS A 177 -9.57 -4.77 10.92
N ILE A 178 -8.72 -3.97 10.27
CA ILE A 178 -9.09 -3.09 9.16
C ILE A 178 -8.16 -3.37 7.99
N LEU A 179 -8.72 -3.56 6.80
CA LEU A 179 -7.97 -3.76 5.56
C LEU A 179 -8.38 -2.71 4.54
N ILE A 180 -7.49 -1.77 4.23
CA ILE A 180 -7.67 -0.84 3.11
C ILE A 180 -6.95 -1.41 1.89
N ILE A 181 -7.67 -1.63 0.81
CA ILE A 181 -7.17 -2.35 -0.37
C ILE A 181 -7.68 -1.71 -1.66
N PRO A 182 -6.93 -1.74 -2.79
CA PRO A 182 -7.44 -1.27 -4.06
C PRO A 182 -8.68 -2.04 -4.50
N GLN A 183 -9.74 -1.33 -4.85
CA GLN A 183 -11.02 -1.90 -5.29
C GLN A 183 -10.86 -2.77 -6.53
N SER A 184 -9.96 -2.40 -7.45
CA SER A 184 -9.64 -3.23 -8.62
C SER A 184 -9.17 -4.63 -8.23
N ILE A 185 -8.41 -4.74 -7.14
CA ILE A 185 -7.91 -6.01 -6.61
C ILE A 185 -9.03 -6.73 -5.85
N TYR A 186 -9.68 -6.03 -4.92
CA TYR A 186 -10.73 -6.62 -4.08
C TYR A 186 -11.95 -7.12 -4.87
N ASN A 187 -12.23 -6.57 -6.05
CA ASN A 187 -13.35 -7.02 -6.88
C ASN A 187 -13.14 -8.43 -7.48
N HIS A 188 -11.96 -9.03 -7.36
CA HIS A 188 -11.75 -10.42 -7.76
C HIS A 188 -12.25 -11.38 -6.68
N GLY A 189 -13.18 -12.28 -7.05
CA GLY A 189 -13.85 -13.18 -6.10
C GLY A 189 -12.90 -14.07 -5.30
N GLU A 190 -11.83 -14.57 -5.91
CA GLU A 190 -10.79 -15.37 -5.23
C GLU A 190 -10.10 -14.59 -4.11
N ILE A 191 -9.89 -13.28 -4.30
CA ILE A 191 -9.25 -12.42 -3.30
C ILE A 191 -10.20 -12.16 -2.12
N GLN A 192 -11.49 -11.97 -2.40
CA GLN A 192 -12.51 -11.85 -1.35
C GLN A 192 -12.59 -13.14 -0.51
N GLN A 193 -12.58 -14.30 -1.18
CA GLN A 193 -12.59 -15.60 -0.51
C GLN A 193 -11.33 -15.81 0.33
N LEU A 194 -10.15 -15.49 -0.22
CA LEU A 194 -8.88 -15.55 0.50
C LEU A 194 -8.94 -14.73 1.79
N ILE A 195 -9.30 -13.45 1.69
CA ILE A 195 -9.38 -12.54 2.86
C ILE A 195 -10.39 -13.08 3.88
N LYS A 196 -11.61 -13.42 3.44
CA LYS A 196 -12.68 -13.90 4.33
C LYS A 196 -12.31 -15.22 5.02
N SER A 197 -11.55 -16.09 4.38
CA SER A 197 -11.13 -17.37 4.95
C SER A 197 -10.07 -17.23 6.05
N ILE A 198 -9.30 -16.13 6.06
CA ILE A 198 -8.18 -15.94 6.99
C ILE A 198 -8.55 -14.96 8.10
N VAL A 199 -9.18 -13.84 7.74
CA VAL A 199 -9.58 -12.79 8.67
C VAL A 199 -11.07 -12.46 8.49
N PRO A 200 -11.98 -13.38 8.87
CA PRO A 200 -13.42 -13.27 8.59
C PRO A 200 -14.09 -12.02 9.19
N GLU A 201 -13.58 -11.53 10.32
CA GLU A 201 -14.09 -10.36 11.03
C GLU A 201 -13.41 -9.04 10.61
N CYS A 202 -12.54 -9.07 9.60
CA CYS A 202 -11.83 -7.88 9.13
C CYS A 202 -12.79 -6.92 8.41
N LEU A 203 -12.77 -5.64 8.81
CA LEU A 203 -13.43 -4.57 8.07
C LEU A 203 -12.62 -4.27 6.79
N VAL A 204 -13.12 -4.74 5.64
CA VAL A 204 -12.47 -4.49 4.35
C VAL A 204 -13.02 -3.23 3.70
N ILE A 205 -12.15 -2.26 3.45
CA ILE A 205 -12.46 -0.96 2.84
C ILE A 205 -11.78 -0.90 1.46
N PRO A 206 -12.46 -1.37 0.40
CA PRO A 206 -11.93 -1.26 -0.95
C PRO A 206 -12.03 0.18 -1.45
N ILE A 207 -10.90 0.77 -1.84
CA ILE A 207 -10.80 2.14 -2.34
C ILE A 207 -10.30 2.19 -3.78
N TYR A 208 -10.64 3.24 -4.53
CA TYR A 208 -9.98 3.50 -5.80
C TYR A 208 -8.47 3.65 -5.60
N GLN A 209 -7.70 3.26 -6.62
CA GLN A 209 -6.27 3.52 -6.63
C GLN A 209 -6.02 5.03 -6.64
N ILE A 210 -5.23 5.53 -5.70
CA ILE A 210 -4.99 6.98 -5.54
C ILE A 210 -3.80 7.43 -6.40
N ASN A 211 -3.95 7.29 -7.72
CA ASN A 211 -2.96 7.77 -8.70
C ASN A 211 -3.51 8.92 -9.55
N ASN A 212 -2.62 9.65 -10.22
CA ASN A 212 -2.98 10.84 -11.01
C ASN A 212 -4.10 10.58 -12.02
N ARG A 213 -4.06 9.44 -12.72
CA ARG A 213 -5.07 9.10 -13.73
C ARG A 213 -6.43 8.92 -13.07
N VAL A 214 -6.51 8.09 -12.03
CA VAL A 214 -7.78 7.79 -11.35
C VAL A 214 -8.37 9.02 -10.67
N ILE A 215 -7.55 9.82 -10.00
CA ILE A 215 -7.98 11.08 -9.39
C ILE A 215 -8.60 12.00 -10.45
N ASN A 216 -7.90 12.24 -11.56
CA ASN A 216 -8.35 13.21 -12.57
C ASN A 216 -9.47 12.70 -13.47
N THR A 217 -9.58 11.39 -13.69
CA THR A 217 -10.48 10.82 -14.72
C THR A 217 -11.70 10.10 -14.15
N LEU A 218 -11.63 9.62 -12.91
CA LEU A 218 -12.73 8.90 -12.26
C LEU A 218 -13.27 9.67 -11.06
N ILE A 219 -12.38 10.04 -10.12
CA ILE A 219 -12.81 10.66 -8.86
C ILE A 219 -13.31 12.10 -9.11
N ALA A 220 -12.47 12.98 -9.64
CA ALA A 220 -12.80 14.40 -9.82
C ALA A 220 -13.91 14.66 -10.85
N LYS A 221 -14.28 13.68 -11.68
CA LYS A 221 -15.43 13.78 -12.58
C LYS A 221 -16.76 13.49 -11.89
N LYS A 222 -16.74 12.68 -10.82
CA LYS A 222 -17.95 12.19 -10.15
C LYS A 222 -18.20 12.86 -8.81
N TYR A 223 -17.13 13.27 -8.12
CA TYR A 223 -17.20 13.80 -6.77
C TYR A 223 -16.79 15.27 -6.77
N PRO A 224 -17.56 16.17 -6.14
CA PRO A 224 -17.20 17.57 -6.03
C PRO A 224 -15.97 17.73 -5.13
N LYS A 225 -15.26 18.84 -5.24
CA LYS A 225 -14.18 19.17 -4.30
C LYS A 225 -14.79 19.59 -2.96
N ILE A 226 -14.23 19.09 -1.87
CA ILE A 226 -14.52 19.61 -0.54
C ILE A 226 -13.66 20.86 -0.28
N SER A 227 -14.21 21.81 0.47
CA SER A 227 -13.47 22.96 0.96
C SER A 227 -12.46 22.58 2.05
N SER A 228 -11.33 23.28 2.11
CA SER A 228 -10.21 22.97 3.00
C SER A 228 -10.57 22.99 4.50
N ASP A 229 -11.56 23.79 4.89
CA ASP A 229 -12.05 23.89 6.27
C ASP A 229 -12.71 22.59 6.77
N LYS A 230 -13.31 21.81 5.86
CA LYS A 230 -14.02 20.57 6.21
C LYS A 230 -13.11 19.36 6.41
N ILE A 231 -11.84 19.46 6.02
CA ILE A 231 -10.86 18.37 6.19
C ILE A 231 -9.92 18.60 7.39
N GLY A 232 -10.14 19.69 8.14
CA GLY A 232 -9.46 19.96 9.41
C GLY A 232 -7.93 19.93 9.31
N ILE A 233 -7.29 19.24 10.24
CA ILE A 233 -5.82 19.15 10.34
C ILE A 233 -5.16 18.55 9.08
N LEU A 234 -5.89 17.72 8.32
CA LEU A 234 -5.38 17.13 7.08
C LEU A 234 -5.17 18.17 5.98
N ASN A 235 -5.72 19.38 6.11
CA ASN A 235 -5.41 20.46 5.19
C ASN A 235 -3.91 20.83 5.20
N GLU A 236 -3.24 20.75 6.35
CA GLU A 236 -1.79 20.97 6.39
C GLU A 236 -1.04 19.84 5.69
N TRP A 237 -1.50 18.59 5.88
CA TRP A 237 -0.93 17.44 5.19
C TRP A 237 -1.14 17.54 3.67
N GLN A 238 -2.31 18.04 3.23
CA GLN A 238 -2.66 18.28 1.83
C GLN A 238 -1.67 19.22 1.14
N LYS A 239 -1.19 20.26 1.85
CA LYS A 239 -0.20 21.21 1.35
C LYS A 239 1.17 20.55 1.13
N GLU A 240 1.51 19.54 1.91
CA GLU A 240 2.78 18.81 1.83
C GLU A 240 2.78 17.65 0.81
N LEU A 241 1.63 17.35 0.19
CA LEU A 241 1.57 16.27 -0.81
C LEU A 241 2.57 16.50 -1.95
N LYS A 242 3.33 15.46 -2.28
CA LYS A 242 4.30 15.44 -3.40
C LYS A 242 3.63 15.13 -4.74
N ILE A 243 2.43 15.69 -4.96
CA ILE A 243 1.70 15.69 -6.23
C ILE A 243 1.59 17.14 -6.71
N LYS A 244 1.63 17.36 -8.03
CA LYS A 244 1.69 18.71 -8.62
C LYS A 244 0.51 19.00 -9.54
N GLY A 245 0.29 20.29 -9.78
CA GLY A 245 -0.66 20.81 -10.76
C GLY A 245 -2.11 20.37 -10.49
N LYS A 246 -2.85 20.14 -11.58
CA LYS A 246 -4.27 19.78 -11.56
C LYS A 246 -4.60 18.60 -10.64
N THR A 247 -3.69 17.64 -10.48
CA THR A 247 -3.93 16.50 -9.58
C THR A 247 -4.02 16.92 -8.12
N LYS A 248 -3.19 17.88 -7.66
CA LYS A 248 -3.20 18.35 -6.27
C LYS A 248 -4.51 19.04 -5.93
N ASP A 249 -4.99 19.86 -6.85
CA ASP A 249 -6.28 20.55 -6.75
C ASP A 249 -7.46 19.57 -6.85
N ASN A 250 -7.42 18.61 -7.77
CA ASN A 250 -8.43 17.58 -7.88
C ASN A 250 -8.44 16.58 -6.71
N PHE A 251 -7.36 16.52 -5.93
CA PHE A 251 -7.29 15.67 -4.75
C PHE A 251 -8.35 16.04 -3.70
N TYR A 252 -8.82 17.29 -3.66
CA TYR A 252 -9.95 17.66 -2.80
C TYR A 252 -11.25 16.88 -3.10
N SER A 253 -11.37 16.33 -4.31
CA SER A 253 -12.49 15.45 -4.69
C SER A 253 -12.36 14.04 -4.09
N VAL A 254 -11.16 13.66 -3.66
CA VAL A 254 -10.90 12.37 -2.99
C VAL A 254 -11.61 12.34 -1.64
N TYR A 255 -11.62 13.43 -0.88
CA TYR A 255 -12.36 13.51 0.39
C TYR A 255 -13.87 13.26 0.18
N SER A 256 -14.51 13.93 -0.78
CA SER A 256 -15.92 13.68 -1.14
C SER A 256 -16.19 12.24 -1.56
N TYR A 257 -15.23 11.63 -2.27
CA TYR A 257 -15.32 10.23 -2.62
C TYR A 257 -15.29 9.33 -1.37
N ILE A 258 -14.41 9.61 -0.42
CA ILE A 258 -14.32 8.86 0.83
C ILE A 258 -15.57 9.05 1.69
N ASP A 259 -16.10 10.27 1.82
CA ASP A 259 -17.38 10.52 2.51
C ASP A 259 -18.49 9.67 1.93
N ASN A 260 -18.61 9.67 0.59
CA ASN A 260 -19.60 8.86 -0.11
C ASN A 260 -19.39 7.36 0.12
N LEU A 261 -18.14 6.89 0.13
CA LEU A 261 -17.80 5.49 0.38
C LEU A 261 -18.22 5.05 1.78
N VAL A 262 -17.87 5.83 2.81
CA VAL A 262 -18.20 5.53 4.20
C VAL A 262 -19.70 5.54 4.42
N ALA A 263 -20.40 6.57 3.92
CA ALA A 263 -21.85 6.69 4.05
C ALA A 263 -22.61 5.55 3.34
N THR A 264 -22.24 5.23 2.10
CA THR A 264 -22.94 4.20 1.29
C THR A 264 -22.76 2.80 1.87
N LYS A 265 -21.57 2.51 2.42
CA LYS A 265 -21.25 1.19 2.97
C LYS A 265 -21.59 1.04 4.45
N LYS A 266 -22.08 2.10 5.11
CA LYS A 266 -22.33 2.13 6.56
C LYS A 266 -21.13 1.60 7.36
N LEU A 267 -19.92 2.00 6.94
CA LEU A 267 -18.70 1.57 7.62
C LEU A 267 -18.69 2.16 9.03
N SER A 268 -18.52 1.30 10.03
CA SER A 268 -18.33 1.68 11.42
C SER A 268 -17.41 0.66 12.06
N LEU A 269 -16.60 1.10 13.02
CA LEU A 269 -15.90 0.17 13.91
C LEU A 269 -16.94 -0.35 14.91
N LYS A 270 -17.11 -1.67 14.94
CA LYS A 270 -17.92 -2.34 15.97
C LYS A 270 -17.13 -2.46 17.27
#